data_AF-A0A953A607-F1
#
_entry.id   AF-A0A953A607-F1
#
_cell.length_a   1.000
_cell.length_b   1.000
_cell.length_c   1.000
_cell.angle_alpha   90.00
_cell.angle_beta   90.00
_cell.angle_gamma   90.00
#
_symmetry.space_group_name_H-M   'P 1'
#
loop_
_entity.id
_entity.type
_entity.pdbx_description
1 polymer ?
#
loop_
_entity_poly.entity_id
_entity_poly.type
_entity_poly.pdbx_seq_one_letter_code
_entity_poly.pdbx_strand_id
1 'polypeptide(L)'
;MKAIYLTLLAFFLPVVAFAAPENFAAAVNMFIEILKIINPMILTLALMVFIWGLAKFILAAGDTNEIENGKKLMIWGLTGLFVMVSYLAILAFLGKDFGFAIPRIPALFPTN
;
A
#
# COMPACT_ATOMS: atom_id res chain seq x y z
N MET A 1 -0.15 -23.91 -31.50
CA MET A 1 -0.14 -22.64 -30.74
C MET A 1 -1.22 -22.54 -29.66
N LYS A 2 -2.49 -22.94 -29.90
CA LYS A 2 -3.57 -22.86 -28.87
C LYS A 2 -3.39 -23.80 -27.66
N ALA A 3 -2.79 -24.97 -27.86
CA ALA A 3 -2.61 -25.97 -26.80
C ALA A 3 -1.64 -25.51 -25.68
N ILE A 4 -0.67 -24.64 -26.00
CA ILE A 4 0.30 -24.12 -25.04
C ILE A 4 -0.36 -23.23 -23.98
N TYR A 5 -1.34 -22.41 -24.36
CA TYR A 5 -2.09 -21.57 -23.42
C TYR A 5 -2.97 -22.39 -22.48
N LEU A 6 -3.57 -23.46 -23.00
CA LEU A 6 -4.40 -24.37 -22.20
C LEU A 6 -3.59 -25.16 -21.17
N THR A 7 -2.39 -25.63 -21.53
CA THR A 7 -1.47 -26.27 -20.58
C THR A 7 -0.93 -25.31 -19.54
N LEU A 8 -0.69 -24.04 -19.91
CA LEU A 8 -0.28 -23.00 -18.97
C LEU A 8 -1.38 -22.71 -17.95
N LEU A 9 -2.63 -22.60 -18.41
CA LEU A 9 -3.79 -22.40 -17.54
C LEU A 9 -4.02 -23.60 -16.61
N ALA A 10 -3.87 -24.82 -17.14
CA ALA A 10 -4.02 -26.06 -16.36
C ALA A 10 -3.00 -26.19 -15.22
N PHE A 11 -1.81 -25.58 -15.37
CA PHE A 11 -0.80 -25.54 -14.31
C PHE A 11 -1.16 -24.57 -13.17
N PHE A 12 -1.96 -23.54 -13.45
CA PHE A 12 -2.43 -22.57 -12.44
C PHE A 12 -3.75 -22.98 -11.78
N LEU A 13 -4.52 -23.91 -12.37
CA LEU A 13 -5.78 -24.41 -11.78
C LEU A 13 -5.62 -24.94 -10.34
N PRO A 14 -4.60 -25.77 -10.01
CA PRO A 14 -4.43 -26.27 -8.65
C PRO A 14 -4.18 -25.14 -7.65
N VAL A 15 -3.36 -24.14 -8.01
CA VAL A 15 -3.01 -23.02 -7.12
C VAL A 15 -4.26 -22.23 -6.72
N VAL A 16 -5.20 -22.01 -7.65
CA VAL A 16 -6.44 -21.29 -7.38
C VAL A 16 -7.45 -22.17 -6.62
N ALA A 17 -7.51 -23.48 -6.93
CA ALA A 17 -8.40 -24.42 -6.24
C ALA A 17 -7.99 -24.64 -4.77
N PHE A 18 -6.69 -24.74 -4.48
CA PHE A 18 -6.16 -24.84 -3.11
C PHE A 18 -6.28 -23.54 -2.30
N ALA A 19 -6.46 -22.40 -2.97
CA ALA A 19 -6.70 -21.11 -2.33
C ALA A 19 -8.19 -20.83 -2.09
N ALA A 20 -9.11 -21.68 -2.53
CA ALA A 20 -10.54 -21.41 -2.37
C ALA A 20 -10.96 -21.42 -0.88
N PRO A 21 -11.73 -20.42 -0.41
CA PRO A 21 -12.11 -20.35 1.00
C PRO A 21 -13.18 -21.39 1.34
N GLU A 22 -12.96 -22.18 2.39
CA GLU A 22 -13.88 -23.24 2.82
C GLU A 22 -15.16 -22.71 3.51
N ASN A 23 -15.12 -21.49 4.04
CA ASN A 23 -16.24 -20.84 4.72
C ASN A 23 -16.14 -19.31 4.63
N PHE A 24 -17.18 -18.61 5.09
CA PHE A 24 -17.22 -17.14 5.08
C PHE A 24 -16.06 -16.51 5.87
N ALA A 25 -15.68 -17.11 7.01
CA ALA A 25 -14.56 -16.63 7.82
C ALA A 25 -13.24 -16.72 7.05
N ALA A 26 -13.01 -17.79 6.29
CA ALA A 26 -11.84 -17.96 5.43
C ALA A 26 -11.82 -16.93 4.30
N ALA A 27 -12.98 -16.60 3.71
CA ALA A 27 -13.08 -15.55 2.69
C ALA A 27 -12.74 -14.16 3.26
N VAL A 28 -13.25 -13.85 4.45
CA VAL A 28 -12.92 -12.60 5.16
C VAL A 28 -11.44 -12.54 5.54
N ASN A 29 -10.87 -13.63 6.05
CA ASN A 29 -9.46 -13.70 6.40
C ASN A 29 -8.55 -13.52 5.18
N MET A 30 -8.88 -14.14 4.05
CA MET A 30 -8.16 -13.94 2.79
C MET A 30 -8.18 -12.48 2.35
N PHE A 31 -9.35 -11.82 2.43
CA PHE A 31 -9.46 -10.40 2.13
C PHE A 31 -8.59 -9.55 3.06
N ILE A 32 -8.60 -9.83 4.37
CA ILE A 32 -7.75 -9.16 5.35
C ILE A 32 -6.26 -9.38 5.03
N GLU A 33 -5.86 -10.58 4.62
CA GLU A 33 -4.48 -10.88 4.23
C GLU A 33 -4.02 -10.12 2.99
N ILE A 34 -4.89 -9.95 2.00
CA ILE A 34 -4.61 -9.12 0.83
C ILE A 34 -4.42 -7.66 1.26
N LEU A 35 -5.28 -7.13 2.14
CA LEU A 35 -5.13 -5.77 2.67
C LEU A 35 -3.84 -5.59 3.46
N LYS A 36 -3.40 -6.61 4.22
CA LYS A 36 -2.12 -6.60 4.95
C LYS A 36 -0.92 -6.42 4.01
N ILE A 37 -0.97 -6.98 2.80
CA ILE A 37 0.11 -6.87 1.81
C ILE A 37 0.04 -5.53 1.06
N ILE A 38 -1.15 -5.10 0.67
CA ILE A 38 -1.35 -3.86 -0.09
C ILE A 38 -0.98 -2.62 0.74
N ASN A 39 -1.27 -2.62 2.03
CA ASN A 39 -1.04 -1.48 2.90
C ASN A 39 0.43 -0.97 2.92
N PRO A 40 1.45 -1.81 3.19
CA PRO A 40 2.84 -1.38 3.11
C PRO A 40 3.30 -1.05 1.68
N MET A 41 2.70 -1.66 0.65
CA MET A 41 3.00 -1.29 -0.74
C MET A 41 2.57 0.14 -1.05
N ILE A 42 1.38 0.56 -0.61
CA ILE A 42 0.90 1.94 -0.79
C ILE A 42 1.81 2.93 -0.07
N LEU A 43 2.25 2.62 1.17
CA LEU A 43 3.20 3.46 1.89
C LEU A 43 4.52 3.63 1.12
N THR A 44 5.03 2.53 0.57
CA THR A 44 6.28 2.53 -0.20
C THR A 44 6.15 3.36 -1.47
N LEU A 45 5.04 3.22 -2.20
CA LEU A 45 4.74 4.01 -3.38
C LEU A 45 4.55 5.50 -3.04
N ALA A 46 3.85 5.82 -1.95
CA ALA A 46 3.67 7.19 -1.48
C ALA A 46 5.00 7.86 -1.15
N LEU A 47 5.89 7.16 -0.43
CA LEU A 47 7.25 7.63 -0.16
C LEU A 47 8.06 7.84 -1.44
N MET A 48 7.96 6.91 -2.40
CA MET A 48 8.68 7.01 -3.67
C MET A 48 8.22 8.23 -4.50
N VAL A 49 6.92 8.48 -4.58
CA VAL A 49 6.36 9.66 -5.25
C VAL A 49 6.74 10.95 -4.51
N PHE A 50 6.73 10.94 -3.17
CA PHE A 50 7.14 12.08 -2.36
C PHE A 50 8.61 12.46 -2.60
N ILE A 51 9.52 11.49 -2.56
CA ILE A 51 10.95 11.71 -2.83
C ILE A 51 11.16 12.23 -4.26
N TRP A 52 10.45 11.69 -5.24
CA TRP A 52 10.53 12.16 -6.62
C TRP A 52 9.99 13.59 -6.78
N GLY A 53 8.87 13.91 -6.13
CA GLY A 53 8.31 15.26 -6.10
C GLY A 53 9.27 16.28 -5.48
N LEU A 54 9.93 15.90 -4.38
CA LEU A 54 10.95 16.72 -3.73
C LEU A 54 12.18 16.92 -4.61
N ALA A 55 12.68 15.86 -5.25
CA ALA A 55 13.82 15.94 -6.15
C ALA A 55 13.54 16.87 -7.34
N LYS A 56 12.35 16.78 -7.96
CA LYS A 56 11.92 17.70 -9.02
C LYS A 56 11.85 19.15 -8.54
N PHE A 57 11.34 19.40 -7.34
CA PHE A 57 11.27 20.74 -6.78
C PHE A 57 12.65 21.36 -6.54
N ILE A 58 13.62 20.56 -6.06
CA ILE A 58 14.99 21.03 -5.83
C ILE A 58 15.72 21.29 -7.16
N LEU A 59 15.56 20.41 -8.15
CA LEU A 59 16.18 20.56 -9.48
C LEU A 59 15.60 21.72 -10.29
N ALA A 60 14.37 22.13 -10.00
CA ALA A 60 13.69 23.29 -10.58
C ALA A 60 14.18 24.64 -10.04
N ALA A 61 15.09 24.67 -9.06
CA ALA A 61 15.62 25.89 -8.44
C ALA A 61 16.51 26.70 -9.40
N GLY A 62 15.90 27.35 -10.39
CA GLY A 62 16.58 28.14 -11.41
C GLY A 62 15.66 28.76 -12.46
N ASP A 63 14.44 28.25 -12.63
CA ASP A 63 13.43 28.79 -13.55
C ASP A 63 12.11 29.02 -12.79
N THR A 64 11.59 30.24 -12.81
CA THR A 64 10.37 30.64 -12.09
C THR A 64 9.14 29.82 -12.49
N ASN A 65 9.06 29.32 -13.73
CA ASN A 65 7.96 28.48 -14.19
C ASN A 65 8.07 27.03 -13.67
N GLU A 66 9.28 26.52 -13.54
CA GLU A 66 9.54 25.19 -12.99
C GLU A 66 9.35 25.18 -11.46
N ILE A 67 9.65 26.28 -10.78
CA ILE A 67 9.43 26.43 -9.33
C ILE A 67 7.95 26.30 -8.99
N GLU A 68 7.06 26.96 -9.74
CA GLU A 68 5.62 26.93 -9.46
C GLU A 68 5.04 25.51 -9.66
N ASN A 69 5.51 24.80 -10.69
CA ASN A 69 5.17 23.40 -10.95
C ASN A 69 5.75 22.45 -9.90
N GLY A 70 7.00 22.65 -9.48
CA GLY A 70 7.63 21.87 -8.41
C GLY A 70 6.92 22.05 -7.08
N LYS A 71 6.45 23.27 -6.77
CA LYS A 71 5.70 23.57 -5.55
C LYS A 71 4.36 22.84 -5.52
N LYS A 72 3.66 22.80 -6.66
CA LYS A 72 2.43 22.02 -6.82
C LYS A 72 2.70 20.53 -6.60
N LEU A 73 3.74 19.97 -7.23
CA LEU A 73 4.13 18.57 -7.05
C LEU A 73 4.51 18.24 -5.59
N MET A 74 5.18 19.15 -4.89
CA MET A 74 5.52 19.00 -3.47
C MET A 74 4.26 18.91 -2.59
N ILE A 75 3.26 19.76 -2.84
CA ILE A 75 1.99 19.73 -2.10
C ILE A 75 1.22 18.43 -2.38
N TRP A 76 1.21 17.96 -3.63
CA TRP A 76 0.59 16.67 -3.98
C TRP A 76 1.28 15.48 -3.30
N GLY A 77 2.61 15.48 -3.26
CA GLY A 77 3.39 14.47 -2.54
C GLY A 77 3.16 14.52 -1.03
N LEU A 78 3.17 15.71 -0.43
CA LEU A 78 2.93 15.90 1.00
C LEU A 78 1.51 15.49 1.40
N THR A 79 0.51 15.82 0.58
CA THR A 79 -0.89 15.42 0.82
C THR A 79 -1.03 13.90 0.79
N GLY A 80 -0.38 13.22 -0.17
CA GLY A 80 -0.37 11.76 -0.24
C GLY A 80 0.27 11.11 0.99
N LEU A 81 1.39 11.66 1.46
CA LEU A 81 2.05 11.19 2.68
C LEU A 81 1.20 11.45 3.92
N PHE A 82 0.60 12.63 4.03
CA PHE A 82 -0.26 13.02 5.14
C PHE A 82 -1.47 12.09 5.29
N VAL A 83 -2.16 11.76 4.18
CA VAL A 83 -3.29 10.83 4.19
C VAL A 83 -2.85 9.44 4.66
N MET A 84 -1.72 8.93 4.18
CA MET A 84 -1.23 7.60 4.57
C MET A 84 -0.84 7.54 6.05
N VAL A 85 -0.13 8.56 6.55
CA VAL A 85 0.24 8.66 7.97
C VAL A 85 -1.01 8.82 8.86
N SER A 86 -1.97 9.65 8.45
CA SER A 86 -3.23 9.84 9.15
C SER A 86 -4.00 8.52 9.27
N TYR A 87 -4.10 7.74 8.20
CA TYR A 87 -4.71 6.42 8.22
C TYR A 87 -4.04 5.49 9.25
N LEU A 88 -2.72 5.38 9.26
CA LEU A 88 -1.99 4.54 10.22
C LEU A 88 -2.16 5.02 11.67
N ALA A 89 -2.18 6.34 11.89
CA ALA A 89 -2.38 6.93 13.21
C ALA A 89 -3.79 6.64 13.73
N ILE A 90 -4.81 6.77 12.88
CA ILE A 90 -6.19 6.45 13.21
C ILE A 90 -6.31 4.97 13.56
N LEU A 91 -5.76 4.07 12.74
CA LEU A 91 -5.77 2.64 13.04
C LEU A 91 -5.08 2.35 14.39
N ALA A 92 -3.87 2.87 14.62
CA ALA A 92 -3.15 2.67 15.87
C ALA A 92 -3.94 3.16 17.09
N PHE A 93 -4.61 4.32 16.96
CA PHE A 93 -5.49 4.87 17.99
C PHE A 93 -6.68 3.95 18.27
N LEU A 94 -7.38 3.49 17.23
CA LEU A 94 -8.52 2.57 17.39
C LEU A 94 -8.10 1.24 18.02
N GLY A 95 -6.95 0.67 17.66
CA GLY A 95 -6.47 -0.57 18.27
C GLY A 95 -6.08 -0.41 19.74
N LYS A 96 -5.51 0.75 20.11
CA LYS A 96 -5.11 1.05 21.49
C LYS A 96 -6.33 1.22 22.40
N ASP A 97 -7.33 1.98 21.96
CA ASP A 97 -8.43 2.41 22.83
C ASP A 97 -9.62 1.45 22.82
N PHE A 98 -9.80 0.64 21.77
CA PHE A 98 -10.90 -0.32 21.66
C PHE A 98 -10.46 -1.78 21.72
N GLY A 99 -9.17 -2.06 21.93
CA GLY A 99 -8.66 -3.44 22.13
C GLY A 99 -8.78 -4.35 20.91
N PHE A 100 -9.03 -3.81 19.72
CA PHE A 100 -9.07 -4.61 18.49
C PHE A 100 -7.68 -5.13 18.13
N ALA A 101 -7.57 -6.42 17.83
CA ALA A 101 -6.39 -7.02 17.21
C ALA A 101 -6.31 -6.60 15.74
N ILE A 102 -6.00 -5.33 15.50
CA ILE A 102 -5.68 -4.87 14.14
C ILE A 102 -4.41 -5.58 13.69
N PRO A 103 -4.33 -5.97 12.41
CA PRO A 103 -3.09 -6.42 11.79
C PRO A 103 -1.94 -5.45 12.08
N ARG A 104 -1.14 -5.78 13.09
CA ARG A 104 -0.01 -4.97 13.52
C ARG A 104 1.05 -5.09 12.45
N ILE A 105 1.54 -3.96 11.94
CA ILE A 105 2.79 -3.94 11.20
C ILE A 105 3.88 -4.19 12.27
N PRO A 106 4.49 -5.38 12.34
CA PRO A 106 5.37 -5.73 13.47
C PRO A 106 6.61 -4.82 13.56
N ALA A 107 6.94 -4.14 12.46
CA ALA A 107 8.06 -3.20 12.37
C ALA A 107 7.82 -1.83 13.06
N LEU A 108 6.58 -1.45 13.38
CA LEU A 108 6.27 -0.11 13.89
C LEU A 108 5.82 -0.08 15.36
N PHE A 109 5.44 -1.22 15.92
CA PHE A 109 4.95 -1.31 17.30
C PHE A 109 5.43 -2.62 17.94
N PRO A 110 6.64 -2.63 18.52
CA PRO A 110 7.15 -3.80 19.23
C PRO A 110 6.22 -4.12 20.40
N THR A 111 5.79 -5.38 20.45
CA THR A 111 5.05 -5.94 21.59
C THR A 111 6.08 -6.34 22.65
N ASN A 112 6.16 -5.56 23.72
CA ASN A 112 6.71 -6.05 24.99
C ASN A 112 5.68 -6.98 25.65
#